data_AF-A0A7J6X537-F1
#
_entry.id   AF-A0A7J6X537-F1
#
_cell.length_a   1.000
_cell.length_b   1.000
_cell.length_c   1.000
_cell.angle_alpha   90.00
_cell.angle_beta   90.00
_cell.angle_gamma   90.00
#
_symmetry.space_group_name_H-M   'P 1'
#
loop_
_entity.id
_entity.type
_entity.pdbx_description
1 polymer ?
#
loop_
_entity_poly.entity_id
_entity_poly.type
_entity_poly.pdbx_seq_one_letter_code
_entity_poly.pdbx_strand_id
1 'polypeptide(L)'
;MEALKASSFLSSQLTNISNRPQTIQFQKPILFLTSNPKPTYYFSPNKSKFKLSSTISQTESNNPFSPATEKQGDEEKFDWFSHWYPIAAVCDLDKRVPHARRVIGLDIVIWWDRNEEKWQVFDDSCPHRLAPLSEGRIDQWGRLQCVYHGWCFNGSGACKFIPQAPPDGPPVHTSKKACAAVYPCIVQNRILWFWPRSEPQYEDIATKEKPPYIPELDDPTFTSVMVSRDIPYGYEVLIENFMDPAHVPYAHYGVLVPPRKPR
;
A
#
# COMPACT_ATOMS: atom_id res chain seq x y z
N MET A 1 -38.04 38.43 39.46
CA MET A 1 -36.90 37.51 39.39
C MET A 1 -37.35 36.16 39.97
N GLU A 2 -38.45 35.58 39.48
CA GLU A 2 -38.53 34.63 38.35
C GLU A 2 -37.54 33.47 38.54
N ALA A 3 -37.90 32.41 39.28
CA ALA A 3 -38.85 31.32 38.99
C ALA A 3 -38.18 30.13 38.28
N LEU A 4 -37.69 29.19 39.09
CA LEU A 4 -37.55 27.77 38.77
C LEU A 4 -38.88 27.07 39.09
N LYS A 5 -39.40 26.26 38.15
CA LYS A 5 -40.37 25.18 38.38
C LYS A 5 -40.21 24.16 37.25
N ALA A 6 -40.43 22.86 37.40
CA ALA A 6 -40.50 21.92 38.52
C ALA A 6 -40.79 20.55 37.86
N SER A 7 -40.28 19.46 38.48
CA SER A 7 -40.95 18.15 38.74
C SER A 7 -41.71 17.47 37.59
N SER A 8 -41.34 16.29 37.10
CA SER A 8 -41.28 14.95 37.72
C SER A 8 -42.64 14.23 37.91
N PHE A 9 -42.66 12.98 37.42
CA PHE A 9 -43.59 11.85 37.70
C PHE A 9 -45.03 11.94 37.11
N LEU A 10 -45.73 10.86 36.71
CA LEU A 10 -45.72 9.47 37.14
C LEU A 10 -46.32 8.52 36.06
N SER A 11 -45.99 7.24 36.20
CA SER A 11 -46.45 6.01 35.53
C SER A 11 -47.96 5.79 35.39
N SER A 12 -48.40 5.11 34.32
CA SER A 12 -49.51 4.14 34.36
C SER A 12 -49.42 3.10 33.22
N GLN A 13 -50.01 1.93 33.46
CA GLN A 13 -49.70 0.62 32.88
C GLN A 13 -50.46 0.25 31.59
N LEU A 14 -49.83 -0.68 30.84
CA LEU A 14 -50.38 -1.83 30.08
C LEU A 14 -51.54 -1.62 29.09
N THR A 15 -51.31 -1.98 27.82
CA THR A 15 -52.00 -3.08 27.13
C THR A 15 -51.39 -3.39 25.76
N ASN A 16 -51.37 -4.68 25.44
CA ASN A 16 -50.81 -5.32 24.27
C ASN A 16 -51.81 -5.23 23.11
N ILE A 17 -51.49 -4.53 22.02
CA ILE A 17 -52.18 -4.69 20.72
C ILE A 17 -51.13 -4.73 19.61
N SER A 18 -51.05 -5.91 19.00
CA SER A 18 -50.36 -6.21 17.76
C SER A 18 -50.75 -5.22 16.65
N ASN A 19 -49.77 -4.53 16.07
CA ASN A 19 -49.88 -3.97 14.73
C ASN A 19 -48.52 -3.97 14.04
N ARG A 20 -48.40 -4.87 13.07
CA ARG A 20 -47.26 -5.15 12.21
C ARG A 20 -47.08 -4.02 11.19
N PRO A 21 -45.94 -3.30 11.14
CA PRO A 21 -45.66 -2.40 10.03
C PRO A 21 -45.16 -3.20 8.83
N GLN A 22 -45.82 -3.00 7.69
CA GLN A 22 -45.52 -3.62 6.42
C GLN A 22 -44.11 -3.25 5.93
N THR A 23 -43.32 -4.26 5.60
CA THR A 23 -42.00 -4.12 4.99
C THR A 23 -42.17 -3.68 3.54
N ILE A 24 -41.75 -2.46 3.20
CA ILE A 24 -41.65 -2.01 1.82
C ILE A 24 -40.41 -2.67 1.22
N GLN A 25 -40.62 -3.72 0.42
CA GLN A 25 -39.58 -4.35 -0.39
C GLN A 25 -39.23 -3.45 -1.58
N PHE A 26 -38.03 -2.88 -1.58
CA PHE A 26 -37.41 -2.38 -2.80
C PHE A 26 -36.90 -3.58 -3.62
N GLN A 27 -37.53 -3.85 -4.76
CA GLN A 27 -37.01 -4.78 -5.76
C GLN A 27 -35.73 -4.17 -6.38
N LYS A 28 -34.58 -4.84 -6.19
CA LYS A 28 -33.35 -4.54 -6.91
C LYS A 28 -33.49 -5.02 -8.36
N PRO A 29 -33.11 -4.22 -9.39
CA PRO A 29 -33.04 -4.71 -10.75
C PRO A 29 -31.93 -5.77 -10.86
N ILE A 30 -32.30 -6.93 -11.41
CA ILE A 30 -31.38 -8.00 -11.78
C ILE A 30 -30.61 -7.53 -13.02
N LEU A 31 -29.38 -7.08 -12.82
CA LEU A 31 -28.42 -6.91 -13.92
C LEU A 31 -27.70 -8.25 -14.12
N PHE A 32 -28.03 -8.92 -15.22
CA PHE A 32 -27.25 -10.05 -15.73
C PHE A 32 -25.86 -9.55 -16.13
N LEU A 33 -24.86 -9.77 -15.27
CA LEU A 33 -23.46 -9.62 -15.63
C LEU A 33 -23.05 -10.82 -16.49
N THR A 34 -23.06 -10.62 -17.81
CA THR A 34 -22.32 -11.48 -18.73
C THR A 34 -20.84 -11.30 -18.46
N SER A 35 -20.18 -12.37 -18.02
CA SER A 35 -18.73 -12.44 -17.86
C SER A 35 -18.05 -12.32 -19.22
N ASN A 36 -17.55 -11.13 -19.57
CA ASN A 36 -16.63 -11.00 -20.70
C ASN A 36 -15.24 -11.51 -20.28
N PRO A 37 -14.61 -12.41 -21.05
CA PRO A 37 -13.27 -12.88 -20.75
C PRO A 37 -12.24 -11.74 -20.94
N LYS A 38 -11.30 -11.64 -19.99
CA LYS A 38 -10.16 -10.72 -20.05
C LYS A 38 -9.32 -10.99 -21.31
N PRO A 39 -8.87 -9.96 -22.05
CA PRO A 39 -7.96 -10.18 -23.17
C PRO A 39 -6.60 -10.67 -22.66
N THR A 40 -6.26 -11.92 -23.01
CA THR A 40 -4.92 -12.47 -22.89
C THR A 40 -4.02 -11.82 -23.93
N TYR A 41 -3.16 -10.90 -23.51
CA TYR A 41 -2.09 -10.36 -24.36
C TYR A 41 -0.94 -11.37 -24.42
N TYR A 42 -0.90 -12.16 -25.48
CA TYR A 42 0.29 -12.93 -25.86
C TYR A 42 1.35 -11.97 -26.39
N PHE A 43 2.37 -11.67 -25.58
CA PHE A 43 3.59 -11.05 -26.07
C PHE A 43 4.39 -12.09 -26.87
N SER A 44 4.42 -11.94 -28.19
CA SER A 44 5.33 -12.67 -29.07
C SER A 44 6.63 -11.85 -29.23
N PRO A 45 7.82 -12.39 -28.92
CA PRO A 45 9.06 -11.66 -29.05
C PRO A 45 9.49 -11.64 -30.52
N ASN A 46 9.13 -10.58 -31.24
CA ASN A 46 9.60 -10.39 -32.61
C ASN A 46 11.01 -9.77 -32.58
N LYS A 47 12.02 -10.57 -32.97
CA LYS A 47 13.42 -10.13 -33.11
C LYS A 47 13.55 -9.19 -34.31
N SER A 48 13.51 -7.88 -34.08
CA SER A 48 13.99 -6.92 -35.09
C SER A 48 15.47 -6.63 -34.88
N LYS A 49 16.29 -7.01 -35.87
CA LYS A 49 17.70 -6.63 -35.97
C LYS A 49 17.79 -5.25 -36.63
N PHE A 50 17.88 -4.19 -35.84
CA PHE A 50 18.28 -2.88 -36.35
C PHE A 50 19.82 -2.78 -36.32
N LYS A 51 20.44 -2.80 -37.51
CA LYS A 51 21.84 -2.41 -37.73
C LYS A 51 21.87 -0.89 -37.86
N LEU A 52 22.53 -0.22 -36.91
CA LEU A 52 22.87 1.19 -37.01
C LEU A 52 24.24 1.30 -37.69
N SER A 53 24.28 1.84 -38.91
CA SER A 53 25.54 2.16 -39.61
C SER A 53 25.88 3.63 -39.35
N SER A 54 27.00 3.87 -38.67
CA SER A 54 27.57 5.19 -38.42
C SER A 54 28.47 5.60 -39.58
N THR A 55 28.02 6.57 -40.39
CA THR A 55 28.88 7.31 -41.32
C THR A 55 29.44 8.53 -40.59
N ILE A 56 30.72 8.47 -40.23
CA ILE A 56 31.48 9.59 -39.68
C ILE A 56 31.97 10.43 -40.85
N SER A 57 31.46 11.65 -40.99
CA SER A 57 32.05 12.69 -41.84
C SER A 57 32.98 13.53 -40.96
N GLN A 58 34.28 13.50 -41.26
CA GLN A 58 35.29 14.29 -40.59
C GLN A 58 35.19 15.74 -41.05
N THR A 59 35.03 16.66 -40.10
CA THR A 59 35.40 18.07 -40.26
C THR A 59 36.24 18.47 -39.06
N GLU A 60 37.49 18.78 -39.34
CA GLU A 60 38.46 19.30 -38.37
C GLU A 60 38.05 20.70 -37.91
N SER A 61 37.89 20.87 -36.60
CA SER A 61 37.90 22.18 -35.97
C SER A 61 38.73 22.11 -34.70
N ASN A 62 39.88 22.78 -34.73
CA ASN A 62 40.81 22.96 -33.62
C ASN A 62 40.08 23.51 -32.38
N ASN A 63 40.10 22.77 -31.28
CA ASN A 63 39.67 23.27 -29.98
C ASN A 63 40.79 23.03 -28.94
N PRO A 64 41.39 24.07 -28.35
CA PRO A 64 42.38 23.92 -27.29
C PRO A 64 41.65 23.80 -25.96
N PHE A 65 41.08 22.63 -25.69
CA PHE A 65 40.55 22.30 -24.37
C PHE A 65 40.93 20.86 -24.05
N SER A 66 42.06 20.70 -23.36
CA SER A 66 42.42 19.44 -22.72
C SER A 66 41.27 19.05 -21.78
N PRO A 67 40.74 17.81 -21.83
CA PRO A 67 39.82 17.36 -20.79
C PRO A 67 40.63 17.35 -19.50
N ALA A 68 40.27 18.24 -18.58
CA ALA A 68 40.65 18.06 -17.19
C ALA A 68 40.22 16.65 -16.80
N THR A 69 41.14 15.87 -16.26
CA THR A 69 40.82 14.60 -15.62
C THR A 69 39.86 14.90 -14.49
N GLU A 70 38.56 14.84 -14.78
CA GLU A 70 37.53 14.75 -13.77
C GLU A 70 37.85 13.48 -12.99
N LYS A 71 38.33 13.68 -11.76
CA LYS A 71 38.34 12.61 -10.78
C LYS A 71 36.89 12.16 -10.70
N GLN A 72 36.61 10.95 -11.18
CA GLN A 72 35.40 10.22 -10.78
C GLN A 72 35.47 10.14 -9.26
N GLY A 73 34.80 11.08 -8.59
CA GLY A 73 34.37 10.86 -7.23
C GLY A 73 33.47 9.65 -7.26
N ASP A 74 33.58 8.79 -6.25
CA ASP A 74 32.60 7.73 -6.02
C ASP A 74 31.22 8.37 -5.99
N GLU A 75 30.48 8.32 -7.10
CA GLU A 75 29.07 8.67 -7.12
C GLU A 75 28.39 7.65 -6.22
N GLU A 76 28.03 8.06 -5.00
CA GLU A 76 27.26 7.23 -4.08
C GLU A 76 25.97 6.80 -4.80
N LYS A 77 25.92 5.53 -5.18
CA LYS A 77 24.75 4.94 -5.82
C LYS A 77 23.59 4.99 -4.83
N PHE A 78 22.50 5.64 -5.21
CA PHE A 78 21.28 5.72 -4.41
C PHE A 78 20.78 4.32 -4.02
N ASP A 79 20.62 4.08 -2.71
CA ASP A 79 20.08 2.82 -2.18
C ASP A 79 18.56 2.89 -2.05
N TRP A 80 17.87 2.43 -3.09
CA TRP A 80 16.42 2.34 -3.14
C TRP A 80 15.78 1.61 -1.96
N PHE A 81 16.52 0.74 -1.26
CA PHE A 81 15.97 -0.05 -0.16
C PHE A 81 16.16 0.58 1.22
N SER A 82 16.85 1.72 1.31
CA SER A 82 17.14 2.38 2.59
C SER A 82 16.32 3.67 2.76
N HIS A 83 15.03 3.61 2.43
CA HIS A 83 14.08 4.71 2.54
C HIS A 83 12.67 4.24 2.92
N TRP A 84 11.88 5.15 3.48
CA TRP A 84 10.46 4.93 3.76
C TRP A 84 9.60 5.12 2.50
N TYR A 85 8.74 4.15 2.22
CA TYR A 85 7.78 4.22 1.11
C TYR A 85 6.33 4.18 1.64
N PRO A 86 5.44 5.05 1.13
CA PRO A 86 4.02 4.99 1.45
C PRO A 86 3.37 3.85 0.66
N ILE A 87 2.60 2.99 1.33
CA ILE A 87 2.02 1.80 0.68
C ILE A 87 0.49 1.76 0.68
N ALA A 88 -0.14 2.50 1.60
CA ALA A 88 -1.59 2.66 1.61
C ALA A 88 -2.02 3.84 2.48
N ALA A 89 -3.11 4.51 2.11
CA ALA A 89 -3.87 5.27 3.08
C ALA A 89 -4.58 4.30 4.03
N VAL A 90 -4.55 4.55 5.34
CA VAL A 90 -5.11 3.61 6.32
C VAL A 90 -6.63 3.45 6.16
N CYS A 91 -7.32 4.48 5.66
CA CYS A 91 -8.75 4.41 5.36
C CYS A 91 -9.12 3.44 4.24
N ASP A 92 -8.17 3.09 3.38
CA ASP A 92 -8.40 2.16 2.26
C ASP A 92 -8.18 0.70 2.67
N LEU A 93 -7.66 0.45 3.88
CA LEU A 93 -7.35 -0.87 4.37
C LEU A 93 -8.49 -1.43 5.24
N ASP A 94 -9.00 -2.61 4.85
CA ASP A 94 -9.94 -3.38 5.67
C ASP A 94 -9.18 -4.31 6.62
N LYS A 95 -9.32 -4.10 7.94
CA LYS A 95 -8.68 -4.91 8.99
C LYS A 95 -9.08 -6.40 8.99
N ARG A 96 -10.11 -6.79 8.23
CA ARG A 96 -10.62 -8.17 8.21
C ARG A 96 -9.89 -9.07 7.22
N VAL A 97 -9.21 -8.49 6.24
CA VAL A 97 -8.57 -9.22 5.13
C VAL A 97 -7.14 -8.74 4.93
N PRO A 98 -6.22 -9.61 4.47
CA PRO A 98 -4.92 -9.18 3.99
C PRO A 98 -5.04 -8.46 2.63
N HIS A 99 -4.09 -7.57 2.33
CA HIS A 99 -4.04 -6.76 1.11
C HIS A 99 -2.71 -6.93 0.41
N ALA A 100 -2.73 -7.35 -0.85
CA ALA A 100 -1.53 -7.43 -1.70
C ALA A 100 -1.09 -6.04 -2.16
N ARG A 101 0.21 -5.76 -2.14
CA ARG A 101 0.82 -4.59 -2.78
C ARG A 101 2.15 -4.97 -3.42
N ARG A 102 2.52 -4.26 -4.48
CA ARG A 102 3.85 -4.36 -5.07
C ARG A 102 4.51 -2.99 -5.09
N VAL A 103 5.67 -2.87 -4.45
CA VAL A 103 6.39 -1.59 -4.31
C VAL A 103 7.86 -1.83 -4.61
N ILE A 104 8.45 -1.02 -5.50
CA ILE A 104 9.84 -1.14 -5.95
C ILE A 104 10.26 -2.58 -6.36
N GLY A 105 9.31 -3.36 -6.89
CA GLY A 105 9.52 -4.75 -7.31
C GLY A 105 9.38 -5.80 -6.20
N LEU A 106 9.10 -5.40 -4.96
CA LEU A 106 8.80 -6.31 -3.85
C LEU A 106 7.29 -6.56 -3.75
N ASP A 107 6.90 -7.83 -3.75
CA ASP A 107 5.52 -8.26 -3.46
C ASP A 107 5.35 -8.36 -1.94
N ILE A 108 4.44 -7.57 -1.37
CA ILE A 108 4.21 -7.48 0.06
C ILE A 108 2.74 -7.70 0.40
N VAL A 109 2.49 -8.22 1.60
CA VAL A 109 1.15 -8.35 2.18
C VAL A 109 1.02 -7.41 3.38
N ILE A 110 0.01 -6.54 3.31
CA ILE A 110 -0.43 -5.71 4.43
C ILE A 110 -1.55 -6.44 5.15
N TRP A 111 -1.46 -6.60 6.46
CA TRP A 111 -2.51 -7.26 7.23
C TRP A 111 -2.61 -6.71 8.65
N TRP A 112 -3.77 -6.91 9.28
CA TRP A 112 -4.03 -6.44 10.64
C TRP A 112 -3.81 -7.56 11.65
N ASP A 113 -2.80 -7.44 12.50
CA ASP A 113 -2.61 -8.33 13.63
C ASP A 113 -3.59 -7.95 14.74
N ARG A 114 -4.59 -8.83 14.98
CA ARG A 114 -5.61 -8.57 16.01
C ARG A 114 -5.08 -8.73 17.43
N ASN A 115 -3.99 -9.47 17.61
CA ASN A 115 -3.42 -9.69 18.94
C ASN A 115 -2.60 -8.48 19.40
N GLU A 116 -1.96 -7.81 18.44
CA GLU A 116 -1.10 -6.65 18.67
C GLU A 116 -1.76 -5.31 18.32
N GLU A 117 -2.99 -5.36 17.79
CA GLU A 117 -3.76 -4.21 17.31
C GLU A 117 -2.96 -3.26 16.40
N LYS A 118 -2.20 -3.84 15.47
CA LYS A 118 -1.32 -3.09 14.56
C LYS A 118 -1.32 -3.65 13.14
N TRP A 119 -1.10 -2.75 12.18
CA TRP A 119 -0.77 -3.15 10.81
C TRP A 119 0.61 -3.81 10.78
N GLN A 120 0.74 -4.82 9.94
CA GLN A 120 1.95 -5.57 9.70
C GLN A 120 2.17 -5.72 8.19
N VAL A 121 3.43 -5.75 7.78
CA VAL A 121 3.83 -5.86 6.37
C VAL A 121 4.81 -7.00 6.24
N PHE A 122 4.41 -8.08 5.55
CA PHE A 122 5.29 -9.22 5.27
C PHE A 122 5.64 -9.29 3.79
N ASP A 123 6.67 -10.07 3.47
CA ASP A 123 6.83 -10.61 2.12
C ASP A 123 5.56 -11.40 1.75
N ASP A 124 5.05 -11.22 0.53
CA ASP A 124 3.83 -11.89 0.08
C ASP A 124 4.09 -13.32 -0.39
N SER A 125 4.79 -14.08 0.45
CA SER A 125 5.30 -15.40 0.11
C SER A 125 5.36 -16.29 1.35
N CYS A 126 4.53 -17.32 1.37
CA CYS A 126 4.53 -18.27 2.47
C CYS A 126 5.83 -19.10 2.46
N PRO A 127 6.61 -19.15 3.57
CA PRO A 127 7.90 -19.85 3.61
C PRO A 127 7.80 -21.36 3.37
N HIS A 128 6.60 -21.94 3.41
CA HIS A 128 6.38 -23.34 3.11
C HIS A 128 6.50 -23.66 1.61
N ARG A 129 5.71 -22.99 0.75
CA ARG A 129 5.60 -23.27 -0.69
C ARG A 129 5.34 -22.02 -1.54
N LEU A 130 5.71 -20.85 -1.04
CA LEU A 130 5.66 -19.56 -1.73
C LEU A 130 4.26 -19.14 -2.20
N ALA A 131 3.22 -19.71 -1.60
CA ALA A 131 1.86 -19.25 -1.86
C ALA A 131 1.71 -17.81 -1.33
N PRO A 132 1.05 -16.91 -2.08
CA PRO A 132 0.82 -15.54 -1.62
C PRO A 132 0.02 -15.56 -0.33
N LEU A 133 0.55 -14.86 0.68
CA LEU A 133 -0.10 -14.72 1.98
C LEU A 133 -1.28 -13.75 1.92
N SER A 134 -1.28 -12.84 0.94
CA SER A 134 -2.36 -11.91 0.62
C SER A 134 -3.63 -12.59 0.11
N GLU A 135 -3.53 -13.78 -0.46
CA GLU A 135 -4.67 -14.63 -0.81
C GLU A 135 -5.21 -15.43 0.40
N GLY A 136 -4.57 -15.27 1.57
CA GLY A 136 -4.92 -15.88 2.83
C GLY A 136 -6.09 -15.21 3.55
N ARG A 137 -6.08 -15.32 4.88
CA ARG A 137 -7.13 -14.75 5.74
C ARG A 137 -6.60 -14.45 7.13
N ILE A 138 -7.32 -13.61 7.87
CA ILE A 138 -7.11 -13.48 9.32
C ILE A 138 -7.92 -14.58 10.02
N ASP A 139 -7.24 -15.50 10.70
CA ASP A 139 -7.90 -16.60 11.38
C ASP A 139 -8.67 -16.13 12.64
N GLN A 140 -9.42 -17.05 13.25
CA GLN A 140 -10.21 -16.76 14.45
C GLN A 140 -9.36 -16.40 15.67
N TRP A 141 -8.05 -16.68 15.65
CA TRP A 141 -7.09 -16.31 16.68
C TRP A 141 -6.30 -15.05 16.32
N GLY A 142 -6.72 -14.32 15.27
CA GLY A 142 -6.12 -13.04 14.90
C GLY A 142 -4.79 -13.13 14.16
N ARG A 143 -4.42 -14.30 13.63
CA ARG A 143 -3.16 -14.54 12.92
C ARG A 143 -3.36 -14.49 11.41
N LEU A 144 -2.29 -14.20 10.68
CA LEU A 144 -2.29 -14.34 9.22
C LEU A 144 -2.20 -15.82 8.86
N GLN A 145 -3.22 -16.35 8.19
CA GLN A 145 -3.29 -17.74 7.78
C GLN A 145 -3.14 -17.88 6.26
N CYS A 146 -2.13 -18.64 5.85
CA CYS A 146 -1.88 -18.94 4.44
C CYS A 146 -3.04 -19.75 3.82
N VAL A 147 -3.46 -19.37 2.62
CA VAL A 147 -4.53 -20.04 1.87
C VAL A 147 -4.22 -21.49 1.54
N TYR A 148 -2.94 -21.82 1.32
CA TYR A 148 -2.58 -23.10 0.73
C TYR A 148 -2.68 -24.25 1.73
N HIS A 149 -1.91 -24.19 2.82
CA HIS A 149 -1.87 -25.26 3.84
C HIS A 149 -2.29 -24.79 5.23
N GLY A 150 -2.76 -23.54 5.37
CA GLY A 150 -3.28 -23.04 6.63
C GLY A 150 -2.23 -22.75 7.69
N TRP A 151 -0.94 -22.61 7.33
CA TRP A 151 0.11 -22.15 8.25
C TRP A 151 -0.25 -20.75 8.75
N CYS A 152 -0.15 -20.53 10.06
CA CYS A 152 -0.53 -19.29 10.71
C CYS A 152 0.68 -18.56 11.31
N PHE A 153 0.76 -17.25 11.07
CA PHE A 153 1.86 -16.38 11.49
C PHE A 153 1.34 -15.25 12.40
N ASN A 154 2.09 -14.89 13.44
CA ASN A 154 1.85 -13.67 14.20
C ASN A 154 2.58 -12.48 13.56
N GLY A 155 2.39 -11.27 14.08
CA GLY A 155 3.02 -10.02 13.59
C GLY A 155 4.55 -10.04 13.55
N SER A 156 5.23 -10.83 14.38
CA SER A 156 6.69 -10.99 14.30
C SER A 156 7.14 -11.95 13.18
N GLY A 157 6.23 -12.41 12.32
CA GLY A 157 6.50 -13.38 11.26
C GLY A 157 6.67 -14.81 11.76
N ALA A 158 6.61 -15.07 13.07
CA ALA A 158 6.82 -16.39 13.61
C ALA A 158 5.63 -17.30 13.30
N CYS A 159 5.90 -18.51 12.78
CA CYS A 159 4.88 -19.51 12.58
C CYS A 159 4.37 -20.02 13.93
N LYS A 160 3.08 -19.78 14.22
CA LYS A 160 2.44 -20.18 15.48
C LYS A 160 1.67 -21.47 15.36
N PHE A 161 1.28 -21.87 14.16
CA PHE A 161 0.48 -23.06 13.97
C PHE A 161 0.63 -23.63 12.57
N ILE A 162 0.82 -24.94 12.51
CA ILE A 162 0.88 -25.74 11.28
C ILE A 162 -0.19 -26.82 11.44
N PRO A 163 -1.32 -26.77 10.72
CA PRO A 163 -2.42 -27.72 10.91
C PRO A 163 -2.02 -29.19 10.72
N GLN A 164 -0.98 -29.44 9.91
CA GLN A 164 -0.51 -30.77 9.56
C GLN A 164 0.58 -31.29 10.52
N ALA A 165 1.08 -30.47 11.44
CA ALA A 165 2.08 -30.90 12.42
C ALA A 165 1.39 -31.70 13.54
N PRO A 166 1.84 -32.93 13.85
CA PRO A 166 1.24 -33.71 14.93
C PRO A 166 1.50 -33.03 16.28
N PRO A 167 0.54 -33.04 17.23
CA PRO A 167 0.70 -32.41 18.54
C PRO A 167 1.92 -32.91 19.32
N ASP A 168 2.20 -34.22 19.23
CA ASP A 168 3.33 -34.88 19.91
C ASP A 168 4.60 -34.94 19.05
N GLY A 169 4.61 -34.26 17.90
CA GLY A 169 5.76 -34.21 17.00
C GLY A 169 6.81 -33.18 17.41
N PRO A 170 7.96 -33.17 16.71
CA PRO A 170 8.92 -32.07 16.82
C PRO A 170 8.22 -30.73 16.57
N PRO A 171 8.56 -29.66 17.30
CA PRO A 171 7.90 -28.37 17.20
C PRO A 171 8.33 -27.61 15.93
N VAL A 172 7.98 -28.14 14.75
CA VAL A 172 8.43 -27.63 13.43
C VAL A 172 8.07 -26.15 13.20
N HIS A 173 7.01 -25.67 13.85
CA HIS A 173 6.58 -24.27 13.78
C HIS A 173 7.59 -23.30 14.43
N THR A 174 8.47 -23.76 15.33
CA THR A 174 9.50 -22.92 15.97
C THR A 174 10.79 -22.79 15.14
N SER A 175 10.87 -23.51 14.01
CA SER A 175 12.00 -23.41 13.10
C SER A 175 12.11 -22.00 12.50
N LYS A 176 13.33 -21.43 12.44
CA LYS A 176 13.56 -20.15 11.75
C LYS A 176 13.15 -20.19 10.26
N LYS A 177 13.22 -21.37 9.63
CA LYS A 177 12.78 -21.56 8.23
C LYS A 177 11.26 -21.54 8.07
N ALA A 178 10.52 -21.64 9.17
CA ALA A 178 9.07 -21.51 9.16
C ALA A 178 8.62 -20.06 9.34
N CYS A 179 9.52 -19.10 9.63
CA CYS A 179 9.13 -17.70 9.79
C CYS A 179 8.91 -17.01 8.44
N ALA A 180 7.89 -16.16 8.36
CA ALA A 180 7.70 -15.22 7.28
C ALA A 180 8.66 -14.02 7.45
N ALA A 181 9.12 -13.44 6.34
CA ALA A 181 9.90 -12.21 6.37
C ALA A 181 9.00 -11.02 6.69
N VAL A 182 9.44 -10.16 7.61
CA VAL A 182 8.68 -9.01 8.10
C VAL A 182 9.42 -7.73 7.75
N TYR A 183 8.70 -6.76 7.18
CA TYR A 183 9.22 -5.44 6.91
C TYR A 183 8.81 -4.48 8.04
N PRO A 184 9.73 -3.64 8.54
CA PRO A 184 9.38 -2.56 9.45
C PRO A 184 8.31 -1.66 8.82
N CYS A 185 7.27 -1.35 9.57
CA CYS A 185 6.19 -0.49 9.11
C CYS A 185 5.71 0.44 10.23
N ILE A 186 5.21 1.61 9.84
CA ILE A 186 4.65 2.60 10.77
C ILE A 186 3.47 3.32 10.14
N VAL A 187 2.45 3.62 10.95
CA VAL A 187 1.40 4.55 10.55
C VAL A 187 1.81 5.96 10.97
N GLN A 188 1.92 6.85 9.99
CA GLN A 188 2.20 8.28 10.21
C GLN A 188 1.37 9.11 9.24
N ASN A 189 0.79 10.21 9.72
CA ASN A 189 -0.11 11.07 8.96
C ASN A 189 -1.19 10.27 8.21
N ARG A 190 -1.83 9.31 8.89
CA ARG A 190 -2.86 8.37 8.34
C ARG A 190 -2.43 7.55 7.12
N ILE A 191 -1.14 7.48 6.83
CA ILE A 191 -0.53 6.65 5.78
C ILE A 191 0.22 5.50 6.46
N LEU A 192 0.07 4.29 5.93
CA LEU A 192 0.94 3.17 6.27
C LEU A 192 2.21 3.27 5.43
N TRP A 193 3.35 3.32 6.10
CA TRP A 193 4.68 3.34 5.52
C TRP A 193 5.39 2.02 5.79
N PHE A 194 6.25 1.59 4.87
CA PHE A 194 7.17 0.48 5.12
C PHE A 194 8.61 0.83 4.73
N TRP A 195 9.53 0.12 5.36
CA TRP A 195 10.94 0.12 5.04
C TRP A 195 11.27 -1.20 4.34
N PRO A 196 11.81 -1.19 3.12
CA PRO A 196 11.90 -2.36 2.26
C PRO A 196 13.15 -3.23 2.55
N ARG A 197 13.44 -3.42 3.84
CA ARG A 197 14.48 -4.32 4.36
C ARG A 197 13.93 -5.12 5.52
N SER A 198 13.91 -6.44 5.37
CA SER A 198 13.35 -7.37 6.37
C SER A 198 14.40 -7.96 7.31
N GLU A 199 15.66 -7.56 7.14
CA GLU A 199 16.75 -8.07 7.96
C GLU A 199 16.62 -7.58 9.42
N PRO A 200 16.95 -8.41 10.42
CA PRO A 200 16.75 -8.07 11.83
C PRO A 200 17.39 -6.76 12.29
N GLN A 201 18.48 -6.33 11.66
CA GLN A 201 19.15 -5.06 11.96
C GLN A 201 18.33 -3.80 11.67
N TYR A 202 17.25 -3.92 10.88
CA TYR A 202 16.33 -2.83 10.55
C TYR A 202 15.01 -2.89 11.34
N GLU A 203 14.83 -3.87 12.23
CA GLU A 203 13.58 -4.01 13.02
C GLU A 203 13.24 -2.74 13.80
N ASP A 204 14.25 -2.02 14.30
CA ASP A 204 14.11 -0.78 15.06
C ASP A 204 14.24 0.50 14.21
N ILE A 205 14.27 0.40 12.87
CA ILE A 205 14.44 1.55 11.97
C ILE A 205 13.35 2.61 12.20
N ALA A 206 12.12 2.18 12.49
CA ALA A 206 11.00 3.08 12.80
C ALA A 206 11.23 3.97 14.03
N THR A 207 12.18 3.63 14.91
CA THR A 207 12.57 4.47 16.05
C THR A 207 13.72 5.41 15.71
N LYS A 208 14.64 4.97 14.83
CA LYS A 208 15.83 5.72 14.42
C LYS A 208 15.52 6.78 13.35
N GLU A 209 14.67 6.42 12.40
CA GLU A 209 14.31 7.23 11.25
C GLU A 209 12.80 7.15 11.02
N LYS A 210 12.16 8.31 10.92
CA LYS A 210 10.72 8.41 10.63
C LYS A 210 10.50 8.75 9.16
N PRO A 211 9.38 8.34 8.56
CA PRO A 211 8.96 8.89 7.28
C PRO A 211 8.86 10.43 7.31
N PRO A 212 8.84 11.11 6.16
CA PRO A 212 8.56 12.54 6.09
C PRO A 212 7.28 12.90 6.86
N TYR A 213 7.37 13.89 7.75
CA TYR A 213 6.24 14.35 8.57
C TYR A 213 5.61 15.60 7.97
N ILE A 214 4.28 15.58 7.83
CA ILE A 214 3.50 16.69 7.29
C ILE A 214 2.51 17.15 8.38
N PRO A 215 2.82 18.21 9.15
CA PRO A 215 1.99 18.65 10.29
C PRO A 215 0.53 18.93 9.92
N GLU A 216 0.29 19.48 8.73
CA GLU A 216 -1.03 19.87 8.23
C GLU A 216 -1.97 18.67 8.04
N LEU A 217 -1.44 17.43 7.94
CA LEU A 217 -2.26 16.23 7.82
C LEU A 217 -2.84 15.75 9.16
N ASP A 218 -2.29 16.22 10.28
CA ASP A 218 -2.76 15.92 11.64
C ASP A 218 -3.50 17.10 12.29
N ASP A 219 -3.39 18.30 11.71
CA ASP A 219 -4.09 19.49 12.19
C ASP A 219 -5.58 19.44 11.80
N PRO A 220 -6.51 19.43 12.78
CA PRO A 220 -7.95 19.37 12.51
C PRO A 220 -8.51 20.63 11.85
N THR A 221 -7.75 21.73 11.80
CA THR A 221 -8.14 22.94 11.06
C THR A 221 -7.99 22.79 9.55
N PHE A 222 -7.24 21.77 9.11
CA PHE A 222 -7.08 21.44 7.69
C PHE A 222 -8.02 20.30 7.27
N THR A 223 -8.47 20.36 6.03
CA THR A 223 -9.12 19.22 5.36
C THR A 223 -8.11 18.55 4.46
N SER A 224 -8.16 17.23 4.41
CA SER A 224 -7.23 16.41 3.63
C SER A 224 -8.01 15.38 2.83
N VAL A 225 -7.55 15.15 1.60
CA VAL A 225 -8.07 14.11 0.73
C VAL A 225 -6.91 13.19 0.39
N MET A 226 -7.07 11.91 0.66
CA MET A 226 -6.10 10.88 0.30
C MET A 226 -6.64 10.10 -0.88
N VAL A 227 -5.83 9.97 -1.93
CA VAL A 227 -6.20 9.24 -3.14
C VAL A 227 -5.03 8.35 -3.54
N SER A 228 -5.33 7.08 -3.80
CA SER A 228 -4.40 6.14 -4.43
C SER A 228 -4.91 5.76 -5.82
N ARG A 229 -3.99 5.72 -6.79
CA ARG A 229 -4.24 5.34 -8.18
C ARG A 229 -3.04 4.61 -8.74
N ASP A 230 -3.31 3.47 -9.38
CA ASP A 230 -2.34 2.79 -10.21
C ASP A 230 -2.36 3.41 -11.61
N ILE A 231 -1.18 3.78 -12.11
CA ILE A 231 -1.02 4.39 -13.42
C ILE A 231 -0.01 3.57 -14.22
N PRO A 232 -0.28 3.22 -15.50
CA PRO A 232 0.52 2.25 -16.24
C PRO A 232 1.80 2.86 -16.88
N TYR A 233 2.58 3.60 -16.10
CA TYR A 233 3.90 4.11 -16.49
C TYR A 233 4.83 4.26 -15.27
N GLY A 234 6.14 4.39 -15.53
CA GLY A 234 7.17 4.51 -14.49
C GLY A 234 7.02 5.79 -13.65
N TYR A 235 7.49 5.74 -12.41
CA TYR A 235 7.40 6.88 -11.49
C TYR A 235 8.18 8.09 -12.02
N GLU A 236 9.27 7.86 -12.74
CA GLU A 236 10.11 8.87 -13.38
C GLU A 236 9.32 9.76 -14.34
N VAL A 237 8.42 9.16 -15.13
CA VAL A 237 7.54 9.90 -16.06
C VAL A 237 6.53 10.75 -15.29
N LEU A 238 6.01 10.23 -14.17
CA LEU A 238 5.09 10.99 -13.32
C LEU A 238 5.78 12.20 -12.69
N ILE A 239 7.00 12.02 -12.18
CA ILE A 239 7.78 13.08 -11.55
C ILE A 239 8.17 14.14 -12.58
N GLU A 240 8.61 13.73 -13.78
CA GLU A 240 8.89 14.66 -14.88
C GLU A 240 7.64 15.49 -15.23
N ASN A 241 6.48 14.84 -15.38
CA ASN A 241 5.23 15.52 -15.66
C ASN A 241 4.84 16.52 -14.54
N PHE A 242 5.02 16.13 -13.27
CA PHE A 242 4.69 17.00 -12.14
C PHE A 242 5.60 18.23 -12.05
N MET A 243 6.88 18.07 -12.43
CA MET A 243 7.88 19.14 -12.36
C MET A 243 7.87 20.08 -13.58
N ASP A 244 7.21 19.71 -14.68
CA ASP A 244 7.14 20.54 -15.88
C ASP A 244 5.99 21.57 -15.80
N PRO A 245 6.25 22.88 -15.59
CA PRO A 245 5.18 23.88 -15.60
C PRO A 245 4.60 24.13 -17.01
N ALA A 246 5.27 23.73 -18.09
CA ALA A 246 4.85 24.02 -19.45
C ALA A 246 3.56 23.29 -19.85
N HIS A 247 3.28 22.12 -19.26
CA HIS A 247 2.02 21.41 -19.52
C HIS A 247 0.80 22.08 -18.90
N VAL A 248 0.97 22.91 -17.86
CA VAL A 248 -0.15 23.46 -17.06
C VAL A 248 -1.18 24.22 -17.90
N PRO A 249 -0.81 25.19 -18.75
CA PRO A 249 -1.78 25.97 -19.53
C PRO A 249 -2.53 25.16 -20.59
N TYR A 250 -1.96 24.05 -21.06
CA TYR A 250 -2.51 23.25 -22.16
C TYR A 250 -3.27 22.03 -21.66
N ALA A 251 -2.63 21.18 -20.86
CA ALA A 251 -3.21 19.92 -20.40
C ALA A 251 -4.34 20.13 -19.38
N HIS A 252 -4.33 21.27 -18.67
CA HIS A 252 -5.35 21.62 -17.69
C HIS A 252 -6.26 22.76 -18.15
N TYR A 253 -6.31 23.04 -19.46
CA TYR A 253 -7.17 24.08 -20.02
C TYR A 253 -8.64 23.84 -19.65
N GLY A 254 -9.28 24.85 -19.06
CA GLY A 254 -10.66 24.77 -18.59
C GLY A 254 -10.88 23.98 -17.28
N VAL A 255 -9.82 23.40 -16.72
CA VAL A 255 -9.85 22.67 -15.43
C VAL A 255 -9.14 23.49 -14.35
N LEU A 256 -7.91 23.94 -14.61
CA LEU A 256 -7.18 24.85 -13.73
C LEU A 256 -7.29 26.28 -14.28
N VAL A 257 -7.87 27.19 -13.49
CA VAL A 257 -7.91 28.62 -13.83
C VAL A 257 -6.66 29.27 -13.24
N PRO A 258 -5.67 29.66 -14.07
CA PRO A 258 -4.49 30.34 -13.55
C PRO A 258 -4.91 31.66 -12.87
N PRO A 259 -4.21 32.07 -11.80
CA PRO A 259 -4.53 33.31 -11.10
C PRO A 259 -4.49 34.48 -12.10
N ARG A 260 -5.54 35.30 -12.11
CA ARG A 260 -5.59 36.52 -12.94
C ARG A 260 -4.45 37.42 -12.49
N LYS A 261 -3.60 37.87 -13.42
CA LYS A 261 -2.61 38.92 -13.12
C LYS A 261 -3.36 40.13 -12.54
N PRO A 262 -2.91 40.70 -11.40
CA PRO A 262 -3.43 41.98 -10.95
C PRO A 262 -3.20 43.01 -12.08
N ARG A 263 -4.24 43.80 -12.36
CA ARG A 263 -4.19 44.88 -13.35
C ARG A 263 -3.37 46.05 -12.84
#